data_AF-A0A923TC29-F1
#
_entry.id   AF-A0A923TC29-F1
#
_cell.length_a   1.000
_cell.length_b   1.000
_cell.length_c   1.000
_cell.angle_alpha   90.00
_cell.angle_beta   90.00
_cell.angle_gamma   90.00
#
_symmetry.space_group_name_H-M   'P 1'
#
loop_
_entity.id
_entity.type
_entity.pdbx_description
1 polymer ?
#
loop_
_entity_poly.entity_id
_entity_poly.type
_entity_poly.pdbx_seq_one_letter_code
_entity_poly.pdbx_strand_id
1 'polypeptide(L)' 'MSTLEMIVDELKTLPPVKLEEAAALIHGLRETSRAEQLAILRETSGAWSGPDGEAIEKAIEEGCERIDPRDW' A
#
# COMPACT_ATOMS: atom_id res chain seq x y z
N MET A 1 -11.13 13.04 21.82
CA MET A 1 -11.61 11.88 21.04
C MET A 1 -10.81 11.80 19.76
N SER A 2 -10.36 10.60 19.42
CA SER A 2 -9.76 10.28 18.12
C SER A 2 -10.82 10.30 17.02
N THR A 3 -10.42 10.57 15.78
CA THR A 3 -11.30 10.49 14.60
C THR A 3 -12.02 9.14 14.52
N LEU A 4 -11.35 8.05 14.86
CA LEU A 4 -11.94 6.71 14.83
C LEU A 4 -13.01 6.52 15.91
N GLU A 5 -12.82 7.09 17.10
CA GLU A 5 -13.80 7.05 18.19
C GLU A 5 -15.07 7.81 17.79
N MET A 6 -14.92 8.99 17.16
CA MET A 6 -16.04 9.79 16.67
C MET A 6 -16.85 9.05 15.59
N ILE A 7 -16.18 8.41 14.62
CA ILE A 7 -16.84 7.60 13.58
C ILE A 7 -17.60 6.43 14.20
N VAL A 8 -17.00 5.72 15.15
CA VAL A 8 -17.66 4.58 15.81
C VAL A 8 -18.90 5.05 16.58
N ASP A 9 -18.82 6.21 17.24
CA ASP A 9 -19.97 6.75 17.96
C ASP A 9 -21.08 7.22 17.02
N GLU A 10 -20.76 7.82 15.88
CA GLU A 10 -21.75 8.15 14.84
C GLU A 10 -22.45 6.89 14.29
N LEU A 11 -21.68 5.83 13.99
CA LEU A 11 -22.23 4.58 13.46
C LEU A 11 -23.22 3.92 14.44
N LYS A 12 -22.98 3.99 15.75
CA LYS A 12 -23.91 3.45 16.77
C LYS A 12 -25.28 4.12 16.75
N THR A 13 -25.40 5.33 16.23
CA THR A 13 -26.66 6.08 16.17
C THR A 13 -27.49 5.77 14.92
N LEU A 14 -26.92 5.07 13.94
CA LEU A 14 -27.59 4.80 12.67
C LEU A 14 -28.67 3.71 12.80
N PRO A 15 -29.78 3.81 12.04
CA PRO A 15 -30.72 2.71 11.87
C PRO A 15 -30.06 1.47 11.25
N PRO A 16 -30.54 0.25 11.54
CA PRO A 16 -29.93 -1.00 11.06
C PRO A 16 -29.66 -1.04 9.55
N VAL A 17 -30.61 -0.57 8.73
CA VAL A 17 -30.47 -0.50 7.26
C VAL A 17 -29.30 0.40 6.85
N LYS A 18 -29.11 1.53 7.54
CA LYS A 18 -28.00 2.46 7.26
C LYS A 18 -26.66 1.91 7.74
N LEU A 19 -26.67 1.11 8.80
CA LEU A 19 -25.48 0.41 9.27
C LEU A 19 -25.02 -0.66 8.26
N GLU A 20 -25.96 -1.40 7.67
CA GLU A 20 -25.68 -2.37 6.61
C GLU A 20 -25.12 -1.72 5.35
N GLU A 21 -25.70 -0.59 4.91
CA GLU A 21 -25.17 0.22 3.80
C GLU A 21 -23.73 0.69 4.08
N ALA A 22 -23.46 1.20 5.28
CA ALA A 22 -22.12 1.65 5.69
C ALA A 22 -21.12 0.49 5.73
N ALA A 23 -21.52 -0.67 6.27
CA ALA A 23 -20.68 -1.87 6.29
C ALA A 23 -20.34 -2.33 4.87
N ALA A 24 -21.32 -2.39 3.97
CA ALA A 24 -21.11 -2.76 2.57
C ALA A 24 -20.11 -1.81 1.87
N LEU A 25 -20.23 -0.51 2.09
CA LEU A 25 -19.31 0.49 1.55
C LEU A 25 -17.88 0.28 2.08
N ILE A 26 -17.72 0.14 3.40
CA ILE A 26 -16.40 -0.03 4.04
C ILE A 26 -15.74 -1.34 3.56
N HIS A 27 -16.50 -2.43 3.47
CA HIS A 27 -16.00 -3.70 2.96
C HIS A 27 -15.58 -3.60 1.48
N GLY A 28 -16.38 -2.91 0.65
CA GLY A 28 -16.05 -2.66 -0.75
C GLY A 28 -14.76 -1.85 -0.92
N LEU A 29 -14.55 -0.80 -0.10
CA LEU A 29 -13.31 -0.01 -0.13
C LEU A 29 -12.06 -0.87 0.14
N ARG A 30 -12.15 -1.83 1.07
CA ARG A 30 -11.05 -2.75 1.37
C ARG A 30 -10.71 -3.66 0.19
N GLU A 31 -11.72 -4.16 -0.52
CA GLU A 31 -11.53 -5.04 -1.67
C GLU A 31 -10.96 -4.29 -2.88
N THR A 32 -11.49 -3.10 -3.18
CA THR A 32 -10.97 -2.24 -4.26
C THR A 32 -9.52 -1.84 -4.00
N SER A 33 -9.18 -1.43 -2.77
CA SER A 33 -7.81 -1.08 -2.40
C SER A 33 -6.85 -2.27 -2.56
N ARG A 34 -7.28 -3.48 -2.21
CA ARG A 34 -6.47 -4.69 -2.39
C ARG A 34 -6.25 -5.01 -3.88
N ALA A 35 -7.28 -4.83 -4.72
CA ALA A 35 -7.16 -5.06 -6.15
C ALA A 35 -6.20 -4.06 -6.80
N GLU A 36 -6.28 -2.78 -6.44
CA GLU A 36 -5.35 -1.73 -6.90
C GLU A 36 -3.91 -2.02 -6.45
N GLN A 37 -3.70 -2.40 -5.19
CA GLN A 37 -2.38 -2.81 -4.70
C GLN A 37 -1.81 -3.98 -5.48
N LEU A 38 -2.62 -5.00 -5.79
CA LEU A 38 -2.18 -6.14 -6.58
C LEU A 38 -1.90 -5.77 -8.04
N ALA A 39 -2.63 -4.82 -8.62
CA ALA A 39 -2.35 -4.31 -9.96
C ALA A 39 -0.99 -3.60 -10.00
N ILE A 40 -0.73 -2.70 -9.05
CA ILE A 40 0.56 -2.01 -8.92
C ILE A 40 1.70 -3.02 -8.74
N LEU A 41 1.51 -4.03 -7.88
CA LEU A 41 2.51 -5.09 -7.69
C LEU A 41 2.77 -5.87 -8.98
N ARG A 42 1.74 -6.16 -9.79
CA ARG A 42 1.93 -6.86 -11.07
C ARG A 42 2.68 -6.00 -12.09
N GLU A 43 2.36 -4.71 -12.15
CA GLU A 43 3.03 -3.77 -13.07
C GLU A 43 4.50 -3.55 -12.69
N THR A 44 4.80 -3.56 -11.39
CA THR A 44 6.16 -3.26 -10.89
C THR A 44 7.01 -4.51 -10.66
N SER A 45 6.40 -5.68 -10.52
CA SER A 45 7.12 -6.94 -10.34
C SER A 45 7.96 -7.24 -11.57
N GLY A 46 9.28 -7.30 -11.38
CA GLY A 46 10.23 -7.54 -12.46
C GLY A 46 10.47 -6.34 -13.37
N ALA A 47 10.01 -5.14 -13.02
CA ALA A 47 10.28 -3.92 -13.80
C ALA A 47 11.77 -3.59 -13.93
N TRP A 48 12.60 -4.21 -13.09
CA TRP A 48 14.06 -4.10 -13.08
C TRP A 48 14.73 -5.45 -13.35
N SER A 49 14.04 -6.38 -14.00
CA SER A 49 14.62 -7.65 -14.42
C SER A 49 15.25 -7.52 -15.80
N GLY A 50 16.34 -8.25 -16.03
CA GLY A 50 17.04 -8.27 -17.31
C GLY A 50 17.96 -7.06 -17.51
N PRO A 51 18.27 -6.70 -18.78
CA PRO A 51 19.38 -5.81 -19.10
C PRO A 51 19.32 -4.42 -18.45
N ASP A 52 18.12 -3.86 -18.30
CA ASP A 52 17.94 -2.53 -17.68
C ASP A 52 18.23 -2.57 -16.17
N GLY A 53 17.88 -3.67 -15.50
CA GLY A 53 18.23 -3.92 -14.11
C GLY A 53 19.73 -4.10 -13.91
N GLU A 54 20.34 -4.93 -14.76
CA GLU A 54 21.80 -5.17 -14.76
C GLU A 54 22.58 -3.87 -15.01
N ALA A 55 22.09 -3.02 -15.93
CA ALA A 55 22.69 -1.73 -16.22
C ALA A 55 22.67 -0.79 -15.00
N ILE A 56 21.59 -0.79 -14.23
CA ILE A 56 21.51 0.07 -13.04
C ILE A 56 22.28 -0.52 -11.87
N GLU A 57 22.29 -1.83 -11.68
CA GLU A 57 23.17 -2.50 -10.73
C GLU A 57 24.63 -2.10 -10.98
N LYS A 58 25.07 -2.22 -12.23
CA LYS A 58 26.42 -1.80 -12.64
C LYS A 58 26.69 -0.32 -12.38
N ALA A 59 25.74 0.56 -12.68
CA ALA A 59 25.88 1.99 -12.42
C ALA A 59 26.04 2.30 -10.93
N ILE A 60 25.34 1.57 -10.05
CA ILE A 60 25.48 1.70 -8.60
C ILE A 60 26.86 1.20 -8.16
N GLU A 61 27.30 0.04 -8.64
CA GLU A 61 28.60 -0.53 -8.27
C GLU A 61 29.79 0.35 -8.68
N GLU A 62 29.70 0.99 -9.85
CA GLU A 62 30.76 1.83 -10.40
C GLU A 62 30.71 3.27 -9.88
N GLY A 63 29.53 3.78 -9.53
CA GLY A 63 29.29 5.20 -9.25
C GLY A 63 28.97 5.57 -7.81
N CYS A 64 28.63 4.62 -6.94
CA CYS A 64 28.23 4.91 -5.56
C CYS A 64 29.28 4.46 -4.53
N GLU A 65 29.45 5.25 -3.46
CA GLU A 65 30.22 4.82 -2.30
C GLU A 65 29.57 3.61 -1.63
N ARG A 66 30.39 2.59 -1.32
CA ARG A 66 29.95 1.43 -0.54
C ARG A 66 30.01 1.76 0.94
N ILE A 67 28.84 1.82 1.58
CA ILE A 67 28.73 1.95 3.04
C ILE A 67 28.78 0.55 3.65
N ASP A 68 29.75 0.27 4.54
CA ASP A 68 29.73 -0.94 5.35
C ASP A 68 28.68 -0.75 6.47
N PRO A 69 27.68 -1.65 6.61
CA PRO A 69 26.68 -1.56 7.67
C PRO A 69 27.26 -1.57 9.09
N ARG A 70 28.52 -1.99 9.26
CA ARG A 70 29.24 -1.98 10.55
C ARG A 70 29.85 -0.63 10.91
N ASP A 71 29.88 0.32 9.97
CA ASP A 71 30.37 1.68 10.17
C ASP A 71 29.26 2.66 10.62
N TRP A 72 28.05 2.14 10.92
CA TRP A 72 26.90 2.88 11.46
C TRP A 72 26.81 2.80 12.99
#